data_AF-A5P8M8-F1
#
_entry.id   AF-A5P8M8-F1
#
_cell.length_a   1.000
_cell.length_b   1.000
_cell.length_c   1.000
_cell.angle_alpha   90.00
_cell.angle_beta   90.00
_cell.angle_gamma   90.00
#
_symmetry.space_group_name_H-M   'P 1'
#
loop_
_entity.id
_entity.type
_entity.pdbx_description
1 polymer ?
#
loop_
_entity_poly.entity_id
_entity_poly.type
_entity_poly.pdbx_seq_one_letter_code
_entity_poly.pdbx_strand_id
1 'polypeptide(L)'
;MDIRRLDLDVAIYRDRVQVTHRSSDSFVDQRAEFPFSSEDALVAHPRHLEDTLVRAIRQVVRGGGFSLREPIVHVVGCEGKLSVSDRRLIDAALRETGMHEVIFEVEG
;
A
#
# COMPACT_ATOMS: atom_id res chain seq x y z
N MET A 1 5.43 -18.05 19.79
CA MET A 1 5.34 -17.44 18.45
C MET A 1 4.34 -16.32 18.59
N ASP A 2 4.81 -15.09 18.63
CA ASP A 2 3.93 -13.94 18.85
C ASP A 2 3.26 -13.61 17.52
N ILE A 3 1.97 -13.93 17.44
CA ILE A 3 1.13 -13.56 16.30
C ILE A 3 0.94 -12.05 16.37
N ARG A 4 1.55 -11.31 15.44
CA ARG A 4 1.41 -9.86 15.33
C ARG A 4 0.37 -9.52 14.27
N ARG A 5 -0.44 -8.48 14.53
CA ARG A 5 -1.39 -7.94 13.55
C ARG A 5 -0.63 -7.46 12.32
N LEU A 6 -1.22 -7.62 11.14
CA LEU A 6 -0.68 -7.01 9.93
C LEU A 6 -0.90 -5.50 10.00
N ASP A 7 0.18 -4.78 10.24
CA ASP A 7 0.24 -3.32 10.41
C ASP A 7 1.35 -2.76 9.50
N LEU A 8 0.92 -2.08 8.43
CA LEU A 8 1.78 -1.74 7.30
C LEU A 8 1.90 -0.24 7.09
N ASP A 9 3.10 0.22 6.77
CA ASP A 9 3.32 1.48 6.07
C ASP A 9 3.36 1.26 4.57
N VAL A 10 2.75 2.17 3.82
CA VAL A 10 2.80 2.20 2.36
C VAL A 10 3.20 3.58 1.88
N ALA A 11 4.20 3.62 1.00
CA ALA A 11 4.53 4.79 0.19
C ALA A 11 4.29 4.50 -1.30
N ILE A 12 3.66 5.42 -2.01
CA ILE A 12 3.23 5.25 -3.41
C ILE A 12 3.96 6.24 -4.30
N TYR A 13 4.70 5.72 -5.28
CA TYR A 13 5.40 6.50 -6.30
C TYR A 13 4.80 6.20 -7.67
N ARG A 14 5.21 6.92 -8.71
CA ARG A 14 4.63 6.71 -10.05
C ARG A 14 4.85 5.30 -10.62
N ASP A 15 5.98 4.67 -10.32
CA ASP A 15 6.35 3.38 -10.91
C ASP A 15 6.50 2.24 -9.89
N ARG A 16 6.18 2.47 -8.61
CA ARG A 16 6.40 1.51 -7.53
C ARG A 16 5.59 1.82 -6.29
N VAL A 17 5.50 0.83 -5.41
CA VAL A 17 5.04 0.99 -4.04
C VAL A 17 6.10 0.44 -3.09
N GLN A 18 6.31 1.11 -1.97
CA GLN A 18 7.13 0.62 -0.88
C GLN A 18 6.23 0.22 0.27
N VAL A 19 6.46 -0.95 0.85
CA VAL A 19 5.66 -1.48 1.95
C VAL A 19 6.58 -1.90 3.08
N THR A 20 6.31 -1.42 4.29
CA THR A 20 7.05 -1.78 5.50
C THR A 20 6.11 -2.35 6.53
N HIS A 21 6.44 -3.48 7.16
CA HIS A 21 5.73 -3.93 8.35
C HIS A 21 6.28 -3.24 9.59
N ARG A 22 5.48 -2.39 10.24
CA ARG A 22 5.90 -1.48 11.32
C ARG A 22 6.61 -2.17 12.48
N SER A 23 6.19 -3.39 12.83
CA SER A 23 6.72 -4.06 14.03
C SER A 23 7.98 -4.89 13.79
N SER A 24 8.32 -5.20 12.53
CA SER A 24 9.50 -6.02 12.19
C SER A 24 10.47 -5.36 11.22
N ASP A 25 10.19 -4.13 10.80
CA ASP A 25 10.94 -3.38 9.78
C ASP A 25 11.15 -4.16 8.47
N SER A 26 10.28 -5.13 8.19
CA SER A 26 10.33 -5.90 6.95
C SER A 26 9.89 -5.01 5.81
N PHE A 27 10.83 -4.68 4.92
CA PHE A 27 10.68 -3.71 3.84
C PHE A 27 10.63 -4.40 2.48
N VAL A 28 9.73 -3.93 1.61
CA VAL A 28 9.60 -4.35 0.23
C VAL A 28 9.50 -3.12 -0.66
N ASP A 29 10.40 -2.99 -1.63
CA ASP A 29 10.27 -2.05 -2.76
C ASP A 29 9.74 -2.81 -3.99
N GLN A 30 8.47 -2.60 -4.32
CA GLN A 30 7.78 -3.31 -5.40
C GLN A 30 7.55 -2.37 -6.58
N ARG A 31 8.32 -2.59 -7.66
CA ARG A 31 8.08 -1.94 -8.94
C ARG A 31 6.77 -2.42 -9.57
N ALA A 32 6.02 -1.52 -10.18
CA ALA A 32 4.83 -1.85 -10.94
C ALA A 32 5.20 -2.64 -12.20
N GLU A 33 4.49 -3.75 -12.46
CA GLU A 33 4.64 -4.51 -13.71
C GLU A 33 3.98 -3.76 -14.88
N PHE A 34 2.83 -3.14 -14.61
CA PHE A 34 2.12 -2.26 -15.53
C PHE A 34 1.96 -0.87 -14.91
N PRO A 35 2.10 0.21 -15.68
CA PRO A 35 1.93 1.56 -15.16
C PRO A 35 0.54 1.75 -14.53
N PHE A 36 0.50 2.25 -13.29
CA PHE A 36 -0.74 2.66 -12.64
C PHE A 36 -0.92 4.18 -12.57
N SER A 37 0.14 4.95 -12.75
CA SER A 37 0.10 6.42 -12.81
C SER A 37 0.10 6.94 -14.25
N SER A 38 -0.21 8.23 -14.42
CA SER A 38 0.00 8.99 -15.65
C SER A 38 0.78 10.30 -15.37
N GLU A 39 0.94 11.16 -16.37
CA GLU A 39 1.53 12.50 -16.19
C GLU A 39 0.69 13.40 -15.28
N ASP A 40 -0.64 13.23 -15.29
CA ASP A 40 -1.57 14.11 -14.57
C ASP A 40 -2.11 13.51 -13.27
N ALA A 41 -1.96 12.20 -13.05
CA ALA A 41 -2.52 11.51 -11.89
C ALA A 41 -1.55 10.48 -11.31
N LEU A 42 -1.51 10.38 -9.98
CA LEU A 42 -0.77 9.31 -9.31
C LEU A 42 -1.46 7.96 -9.53
N VAL A 43 -2.80 7.94 -9.61
CA VAL A 43 -3.58 6.73 -9.87
C VAL A 43 -4.51 6.92 -11.08
N ALA A 44 -4.02 6.55 -12.26
CA ALA A 44 -4.77 6.50 -13.52
C ALA A 44 -5.35 5.11 -13.82
N HIS A 45 -4.69 4.03 -13.39
CA HIS A 45 -5.14 2.65 -13.56
C HIS A 45 -5.18 1.93 -12.21
N PRO A 46 -6.31 2.01 -11.48
CA PRO A 46 -6.43 1.49 -10.11
C PRO A 46 -6.13 -0.01 -9.97
N ARG A 47 -6.52 -0.82 -10.95
CA ARG A 47 -6.25 -2.27 -10.95
C ARG A 47 -4.76 -2.59 -10.97
N HIS A 48 -3.96 -1.82 -11.70
CA HIS A 48 -2.51 -2.01 -11.73
C HIS A 48 -1.86 -1.61 -10.40
N LEU A 49 -2.40 -0.59 -9.71
CA LEU A 49 -1.97 -0.22 -8.37
C LEU A 49 -2.29 -1.35 -7.38
N GLU A 50 -3.53 -1.85 -7.40
CA GLU A 50 -3.97 -2.98 -6.55
C GLU A 50 -3.08 -4.21 -6.76
N ASP A 51 -2.84 -4.62 -8.00
CA ASP A 51 -1.95 -5.74 -8.31
C ASP A 51 -0.54 -5.54 -7.76
N THR A 52 -0.02 -4.31 -7.84
CA THR A 52 1.30 -3.95 -7.30
C THR A 52 1.31 -4.03 -5.77
N LEU A 53 0.28 -3.50 -5.10
CA LEU A 53 0.11 -3.57 -3.64
C LEU A 53 0.02 -5.03 -3.16
N VAL A 54 -0.81 -5.86 -3.81
CA VAL A 54 -0.97 -7.27 -3.46
C VAL A 54 0.37 -8.01 -3.55
N ARG A 55 1.18 -7.74 -4.57
CA ARG A 55 2.50 -8.36 -4.72
C ARG A 55 3.47 -7.92 -3.64
N ALA A 56 3.45 -6.64 -3.27
CA ALA A 56 4.29 -6.12 -2.19
C ALA A 56 3.90 -6.71 -0.83
N ILE A 57 2.60 -6.67 -0.49
CA ILE A 57 2.05 -7.22 0.77
C ILE A 57 2.33 -8.71 0.88
N ARG A 58 2.17 -9.49 -0.20
CA ARG A 58 2.48 -10.92 -0.20
C ARG A 58 3.95 -11.20 0.12
N GLN A 59 4.88 -10.34 -0.31
CA GLN A 59 6.30 -10.51 0.01
C GLN A 59 6.58 -10.25 1.49
N VAL A 60 5.95 -9.22 2.07
CA VAL A 60 5.99 -8.97 3.52
C VAL A 60 5.44 -10.18 4.29
N VAL A 61 4.26 -10.68 3.88
CA VAL A 61 3.57 -11.79 4.55
C VAL A 61 4.32 -13.12 4.44
N ARG A 62 5.03 -13.37 3.33
CA ARG A 62 5.86 -14.59 3.18
C ARG A 62 6.96 -14.71 4.24
N GLY A 63 7.39 -13.60 4.85
CA GLY A 63 8.45 -13.59 5.85
C GLY A 63 8.04 -14.03 7.26
N GLY A 64 6.75 -14.28 7.54
CA GLY A 64 6.31 -14.59 8.91
C GLY A 64 4.85 -15.01 9.08
N GLY A 65 4.45 -15.27 10.32
CA GLY A 65 3.06 -15.56 10.71
C GLY A 65 2.35 -14.28 11.17
N PHE A 66 1.39 -13.79 10.39
CA PHE A 66 0.65 -12.56 10.66
C PHE A 66 -0.80 -12.87 11.02
N SER A 67 -1.36 -12.13 11.99
CA SER A 67 -2.81 -12.08 12.20
C SER A 67 -3.44 -11.17 11.17
N LEU A 68 -4.35 -11.74 10.38
CA LEU A 68 -5.25 -11.02 9.48
C LEU A 68 -6.52 -10.51 10.19
N ARG A 69 -6.53 -10.50 11.53
CA ARG A 69 -7.63 -9.88 12.28
C ARG A 69 -7.45 -8.36 12.20
N GLU A 70 -8.38 -7.73 11.49
CA GLU A 70 -8.47 -6.26 11.34
C GLU A 70 -7.18 -5.63 10.78
N PRO A 71 -6.57 -6.06 9.67
CA PRO A 71 -5.31 -5.49 9.19
C PRO A 71 -5.40 -3.96 8.97
N ILE A 72 -4.35 -3.23 9.38
CA ILE A 72 -4.24 -1.77 9.22
C ILE A 72 -3.18 -1.45 8.18
N VAL A 73 -3.43 -0.43 7.37
CA VAL A 73 -2.43 0.20 6.55
C VAL A 73 -2.40 1.71 6.74
N HIS A 74 -1.18 2.25 6.81
CA HIS A 74 -0.86 3.66 6.91
C HIS A 74 -0.24 4.11 5.58
N VAL A 75 -0.89 5.02 4.87
CA VAL A 75 -0.32 5.70 3.70
C VAL A 75 0.55 6.85 4.21
N VAL A 76 1.86 6.61 4.23
CA VAL A 76 2.86 7.50 4.85
C VAL A 76 3.64 8.36 3.85
N GLY A 77 3.54 8.05 2.56
CA GLY A 77 4.21 8.82 1.52
C GLY A 77 3.53 8.69 0.16
N CYS A 78 3.46 9.78 -0.59
CA CYS A 78 3.03 9.77 -1.98
C CYS A 78 3.94 10.69 -2.81
N GLU A 79 4.22 10.31 -4.05
CA GLU A 79 4.91 11.19 -4.99
C GLU A 79 3.98 12.32 -5.44
N GLY A 80 4.26 13.53 -4.97
CA GLY A 80 3.45 14.73 -5.24
C GLY A 80 2.25 14.88 -4.31
N LYS A 81 1.43 15.88 -4.58
CA LYS A 81 0.21 16.14 -3.82
C LYS A 81 -0.89 15.17 -4.22
N LEU A 82 -1.58 14.60 -3.24
CA LEU A 82 -2.72 13.72 -3.47
C LEU A 82 -3.96 14.54 -3.79
N SER A 83 -4.51 14.35 -4.99
CA SER A 83 -5.86 14.82 -5.26
C SER A 83 -6.88 14.03 -4.43
N VAL A 84 -8.06 14.61 -4.21
CA VAL A 84 -9.19 13.90 -3.56
C VAL A 84 -9.56 12.63 -4.34
N SER A 85 -9.38 12.64 -5.66
CA SER A 85 -9.62 11.47 -6.51
C SER A 85 -8.59 10.38 -6.26
N ASP A 86 -7.30 10.71 -6.27
CA ASP A 86 -6.23 9.74 -5.99
C ASP A 86 -6.43 9.12 -4.61
N ARG A 87 -6.74 9.94 -3.59
CA ARG A 87 -6.99 9.45 -2.24
C ARG A 87 -8.10 8.42 -2.18
N ARG A 88 -9.21 8.64 -2.89
CA ARG A 88 -10.33 7.68 -2.95
C ARG A 88 -9.93 6.38 -3.67
N LEU A 89 -9.15 6.48 -4.74
CA LEU A 89 -8.70 5.32 -5.50
C LEU A 89 -7.70 4.48 -4.70
N ILE A 90 -6.81 5.12 -3.95
CA ILE A 90 -5.86 4.46 -3.05
C ILE A 90 -6.59 3.77 -1.91
N ASP A 91 -7.55 4.44 -1.26
CA ASP A 91 -8.37 3.82 -0.20
C ASP A 91 -9.09 2.58 -0.70
N ALA A 92 -9.73 2.67 -1.87
CA ALA A 92 -10.40 1.53 -2.49
C ALA A 92 -9.42 0.39 -2.79
N ALA A 93 -8.29 0.66 -3.44
CA ALA A 93 -7.30 -0.36 -3.77
C ALA A 93 -6.75 -1.08 -2.53
N LEU A 94 -6.46 -0.34 -1.45
CA LEU A 94 -5.99 -0.92 -0.20
C LEU A 94 -7.05 -1.79 0.48
N ARG A 95 -8.32 -1.38 0.44
CA ARG A 95 -9.43 -2.20 0.95
C ARG A 95 -9.61 -3.49 0.15
N GLU A 96 -9.49 -3.44 -1.17
CA GLU A 96 -9.54 -4.64 -2.03
C GLU A 96 -8.37 -5.60 -1.74
N THR A 97 -7.22 -5.10 -1.26
CA THR A 97 -6.13 -5.97 -0.77
C THR A 97 -6.44 -6.69 0.55
N GLY A 98 -7.58 -6.38 1.18
CA GLY A 98 -8.03 -6.97 2.44
C GLY A 98 -7.77 -6.11 3.68
N MET A 99 -7.33 -4.86 3.52
CA MET A 99 -7.12 -3.94 4.65
C MET A 99 -8.44 -3.52 5.27
N HIS A 100 -8.57 -3.66 6.58
CA HIS A 100 -9.77 -3.27 7.32
C HIS A 100 -9.80 -1.76 7.51
N GLU A 101 -8.66 -1.20 7.93
CA GLU A 101 -8.49 0.21 8.21
C GLU A 101 -7.39 0.80 7.33
N VAL A 102 -7.67 1.96 6.74
CA VAL A 102 -6.75 2.71 5.88
C VAL A 102 -6.61 4.11 6.47
N ILE A 103 -5.40 4.46 6.89
CA ILE A 103 -5.07 5.73 7.53
C ILE A 103 -4.15 6.51 6.59
N PHE A 104 -4.49 7.76 6.29
CA PHE A 104 -3.61 8.63 5.50
C PHE A 104 -2.85 9.55 6.46
N GLU A 105 -1.53 9.40 6.51
CA GLU A 105 -0.61 10.22 7.33
C GLU A 105 0.11 11.30 6.50
N VAL A 106 -0.21 11.38 5.21
CA VAL A 106 0.33 12.35 4.25
C VAL A 106 -0.51 13.64 4.21
N GLU A 107 0.17 14.78 4.07
CA GLU A 107 -0.49 16.07 3.83
C GLU A 107 -1.05 16.16 2.39
N GLY A 108 -2.24 16.73 2.24
CA GLY A 108 -2.92 16.95 0.95
C GLY A 108 -2.47 18.20 0.21
#